data_AF-A0A971K7A8-F1
#
_entry.id   AF-A0A971K7A8-F1
#
_cell.length_a   1.000
_cell.length_b   1.000
_cell.length_c   1.000
_cell.angle_alpha   90.00
_cell.angle_beta   90.00
_cell.angle_gamma   90.00
#
_symmetry.space_group_name_H-M   'P 1'
#
loop_
_entity.id
_entity.type
_entity.pdbx_description
1 polymer ?
#
loop_
_entity_poly.entity_id
_entity_poly.type
_entity_poly.pdbx_seq_one_letter_code
_entity_poly.pdbx_strand_id
1 'polypeptide(L)'
;MRCRLHLKDYEYTDPEGLRIFELTRKNIESFNGYVDDFHESIGIIREKMEKGNVDRQKKMQMFRDIEYIENKIQELSMAMKAMADDMPFLIELRVVKTD
;
A
#
# COMPACT_ATOMS: atom_id res chain seq x y z
N MET A 1 -5.02 9.11 3.67
CA MET A 1 -3.69 9.27 3.02
C MET A 1 -3.20 7.88 2.66
N ARG A 2 -2.68 7.71 1.44
CA ARG A 2 -2.11 6.45 0.93
C ARG A 2 -0.63 6.64 0.65
N CYS A 3 0.22 5.78 1.19
CA CYS A 3 1.65 5.76 0.84
C CYS A 3 1.83 4.97 -0.45
N ARG A 4 2.59 5.50 -1.41
CA ARG A 4 2.93 4.82 -2.66
C ARG A 4 4.42 4.93 -2.94
N LEU A 5 5.03 3.81 -3.33
CA LEU A 5 6.38 3.81 -3.87
C LEU A 5 6.35 4.27 -5.32
N HIS A 6 7.33 5.10 -5.68
CA HIS A 6 7.55 5.56 -7.04
C HIS A 6 8.97 5.17 -7.45
N LEU A 7 9.08 4.58 -8.64
CA LEU A 7 10.35 4.34 -9.27
C LEU A 7 10.79 5.62 -9.98
N LYS A 8 12.04 6.02 -9.80
CA LYS A 8 12.64 7.16 -10.50
C LYS A 8 13.01 6.77 -11.93
N ASP A 9 13.27 7.77 -12.76
CA ASP A 9 13.63 7.54 -14.16
C ASP A 9 14.91 6.70 -14.28
N TYR A 10 14.92 5.81 -15.27
CA TYR A 10 16.05 4.92 -15.53
C TYR A 10 17.09 5.64 -16.40
N GLU A 11 18.24 5.95 -15.82
CA GLU A 11 19.34 6.61 -16.53
C GLU A 11 20.47 5.66 -16.95
N TYR A 12 20.37 4.37 -16.61
CA TYR A 12 21.44 3.41 -16.90
C TYR A 12 21.27 2.80 -18.31
N THR A 13 22.38 2.38 -18.91
CA THR A 13 22.40 1.89 -20.31
C THR A 13 22.81 0.42 -20.43
N ASP A 14 23.11 -0.25 -19.31
CA ASP A 14 23.58 -1.63 -19.31
C ASP A 14 22.45 -2.66 -19.03
N PRO A 15 22.51 -3.86 -19.62
CA PRO A 15 21.46 -4.87 -19.49
C PRO A 15 21.21 -5.37 -18.06
N GLU A 16 22.21 -5.34 -17.19
CA GLU A 16 22.09 -5.83 -15.82
C GLU A 16 21.34 -4.82 -14.95
N GLY A 17 21.67 -3.53 -15.09
CA GLY A 17 20.94 -2.42 -14.49
C GLY A 17 19.48 -2.40 -14.93
N LEU A 18 19.18 -2.69 -16.21
CA LEU A 18 17.81 -2.73 -16.72
C LEU A 18 17.02 -3.88 -16.08
N ARG A 19 17.65 -5.05 -15.93
CA ARG A 19 17.04 -6.19 -15.27
C ARG A 19 16.70 -5.89 -13.80
N ILE A 20 17.61 -5.25 -13.07
CA ILE A 20 17.39 -4.84 -11.68
C ILE A 20 16.27 -3.79 -11.61
N PHE A 21 16.28 -2.82 -12.52
CA PHE A 21 15.24 -1.78 -12.61
C PHE A 21 13.85 -2.39 -12.80
N GLU A 22 13.69 -3.30 -13.76
CA GLU A 22 12.42 -3.97 -14.04
C GLU A 22 11.94 -4.85 -12.88
N LEU A 23 12.85 -5.55 -12.21
CA LEU A 23 12.53 -6.31 -11.00
C LEU A 23 12.02 -5.39 -9.88
N THR A 24 12.70 -4.28 -9.65
CA THR A 24 12.29 -3.28 -8.65
C THR A 24 10.95 -2.64 -9.02
N ARG A 25 10.73 -2.30 -10.29
CA ARG A 25 9.45 -1.78 -10.80
C ARG A 25 8.29 -2.71 -10.46
N LYS A 26 8.43 -3.99 -10.80
CA LYS A 26 7.40 -5.00 -10.53
C LYS A 26 7.12 -5.15 -9.05
N ASN A 27 8.16 -5.13 -8.21
CA ASN A 27 7.99 -5.23 -6.77
C ASN A 27 7.26 -4.00 -6.20
N ILE A 28 7.61 -2.78 -6.65
CA ILE A 28 6.93 -1.54 -6.29
C ILE A 28 5.44 -1.58 -6.67
N GLU A 29 5.13 -2.06 -7.88
CA GLU A 29 3.75 -2.22 -8.35
C GLU A 29 2.96 -3.18 -7.45
N SER A 30 3.57 -4.32 -7.06
CA SER A 30 2.94 -5.25 -6.12
C SER A 30 2.71 -4.63 -4.73
N PHE A 31 3.70 -3.92 -4.17
CA PHE A 31 3.54 -3.23 -2.88
C PHE A 31 2.41 -2.21 -2.91
N ASN A 32 2.36 -1.40 -3.97
CA ASN A 32 1.30 -0.42 -4.17
C ASN A 32 -0.07 -1.09 -4.34
N GLY A 33 -0.14 -2.23 -5.05
CA GLY A 33 -1.34 -3.03 -5.19
C GLY A 33 -1.89 -3.51 -3.84
N TYR A 34 -1.03 -4.05 -2.97
CA TYR A 34 -1.45 -4.47 -1.63
C TYR A 34 -2.04 -3.33 -0.78
N VAL A 35 -1.46 -2.12 -0.88
CA VAL A 35 -2.02 -0.93 -0.21
C VAL A 35 -3.43 -0.63 -0.73
N ASP A 36 -3.63 -0.69 -2.04
CA ASP A 36 -4.94 -0.45 -2.66
C ASP A 36 -5.97 -1.52 -2.24
N ASP A 37 -5.60 -2.80 -2.25
CA ASP A 37 -6.46 -3.92 -1.83
C ASP A 37 -6.89 -3.81 -0.36
N PHE A 38 -5.99 -3.38 0.53
CA PHE A 38 -6.33 -3.14 1.93
C PHE A 38 -7.32 -1.98 2.09
N HIS A 39 -7.13 -0.89 1.35
CA HIS A 39 -8.07 0.23 1.38
C HIS A 39 -9.44 -0.15 0.79
N GLU A 40 -9.47 -0.94 -0.28
CA GLU A 40 -10.71 -1.47 -0.85
C GLU A 40 -11.43 -2.37 0.17
N SER A 41 -10.69 -3.25 0.85
CA SER A 41 -11.22 -4.10 1.91
C SER A 41 -11.88 -3.28 3.02
N ILE A 42 -11.23 -2.21 3.50
CA ILE A 42 -11.83 -1.27 4.47
C ILE A 42 -13.11 -0.65 3.91
N GLY A 43 -13.09 -0.22 2.64
CA GLY A 43 -14.25 0.35 1.96
C GLY A 43 -15.45 -0.61 1.96
N ILE A 44 -15.23 -1.86 1.58
CA ILE A 44 -16.26 -2.92 1.57
C ILE A 44 -16.82 -3.17 2.97
N ILE A 45 -15.97 -3.19 4.00
CA ILE A 45 -16.42 -3.39 5.39
C ILE A 45 -17.27 -2.20 5.85
N ARG A 46 -16.83 -0.96 5.59
CA ARG A 46 -17.59 0.25 5.94
C ARG A 46 -18.94 0.30 5.24
N GLU A 47 -18.98 0.00 3.94
CA GLU A 47 -20.24 -0.05 3.18
C GLU A 47 -21.23 -1.06 3.78
N LYS A 48 -20.75 -2.25 4.18
CA LYS A 48 -21.58 -3.27 4.84
C LYS A 48 -22.08 -2.80 6.21
N MET A 49 -21.32 -1.98 6.94
CA MET A 49 -21.77 -1.42 8.23
C MET A 49 -22.84 -0.35 8.07
N GLU A 50 -22.78 0.43 7.00
CA GLU A 50 -23.73 1.52 6.73
C GLU A 50 -25.04 1.01 6.13
N LYS A 51 -24.97 0.06 5.19
CA LYS A 51 -26.13 -0.46 4.45
C LYS A 51 -26.76 -1.69 5.11
N GLY A 52 -26.04 -2.39 5.97
CA GLY A 52 -26.48 -3.64 6.57
C GLY A 52 -27.26 -3.44 7.86
N ASN A 53 -28.28 -4.27 8.07
CA ASN A 53 -28.91 -4.42 9.39
C ASN A 53 -28.03 -5.35 10.25
N VAL A 54 -26.86 -4.85 10.63
CA VAL A 54 -25.81 -5.59 11.33
C VAL A 54 -26.06 -5.53 12.84
N ASP A 55 -26.10 -6.68 13.51
CA ASP A 55 -26.22 -6.72 14.96
C ASP A 55 -24.99 -6.10 15.66
N ARG A 56 -25.12 -5.79 16.95
CA ARG A 56 -24.06 -5.14 17.73
C ARG A 56 -22.77 -5.95 17.77
N GLN A 57 -22.84 -7.28 17.88
CA GLN A 57 -21.66 -8.13 18.01
C GLN A 57 -20.87 -8.16 16.70
N LYS A 58 -21.56 -8.32 15.58
CA LYS A 58 -20.97 -8.29 14.24
C LYS A 58 -20.42 -6.91 13.89
N LYS A 59 -21.10 -5.84 14.28
CA LYS A 59 -20.60 -4.47 14.13
C LYS A 59 -19.28 -4.24 14.89
N MET A 60 -19.19 -4.75 16.13
CA MET A 60 -17.95 -4.70 16.91
C MET A 60 -16.81 -5.52 16.28
N GLN A 61 -17.12 -6.66 15.67
CA GLN A 61 -16.12 -7.44 14.93
C GLN A 61 -15.60 -6.66 13.72
N MET A 62 -16.49 -6.04 12.94
CA MET A 62 -16.10 -5.27 11.75
C MET A 62 -15.20 -4.07 12.11
N PHE A 63 -15.41 -3.41 13.25
CA PHE A 63 -14.48 -2.38 13.75
C PHE A 63 -13.08 -2.94 14.01
N ARG A 64 -12.98 -4.12 14.64
CA ARG A 64 -11.68 -4.78 14.88
C ARG A 64 -11.01 -5.20 13.58
N ASP A 65 -11.79 -5.66 12.59
CA ASP A 65 -11.26 -6.05 11.29
C ASP A 65 -10.68 -4.82 10.55
N ILE A 66 -11.37 -3.66 10.61
CA ILE A 66 -10.85 -2.40 10.07
C ILE A 66 -9.55 -2.00 10.77
N GLU A 67 -9.53 -1.99 12.10
CA GLU A 67 -8.34 -1.64 12.90
C GLU A 67 -7.15 -2.56 12.57
N TYR A 68 -7.39 -3.85 12.41
CA TYR A 68 -6.38 -4.81 12.00
C TYR A 68 -5.79 -4.46 10.62
N ILE A 69 -6.64 -4.16 9.64
CA ILE A 69 -6.19 -3.80 8.29
C ILE A 69 -5.44 -2.46 8.32
N GLU A 70 -5.89 -1.48 9.08
CA GLU A 70 -5.20 -0.19 9.26
C GLU A 70 -3.79 -0.37 9.85
N ASN A 71 -3.63 -1.26 10.84
CA ASN A 71 -2.33 -1.62 11.38
C ASN A 71 -1.43 -2.28 10.31
N LYS A 72 -1.98 -3.14 9.46
CA LYS A 72 -1.22 -3.76 8.35
C LYS A 72 -0.81 -2.75 7.28
N ILE A 73 -1.66 -1.76 6.97
CA ILE A 73 -1.28 -0.64 6.09
C ILE A 73 -0.12 0.15 6.71
N GLN A 74 -0.13 0.36 8.03
CA GLN A 74 0.96 1.07 8.71
C GLN A 74 2.27 0.27 8.68
N GLU A 75 2.24 -1.03 8.99
CA GLU A 75 3.40 -1.93 8.85
C GLU A 75 3.98 -1.87 7.44
N LEU A 76 3.11 -1.98 6.42
CA LEU A 76 3.52 -1.93 5.02
C LEU A 76 4.12 -0.57 4.66
N SER A 77 3.51 0.52 5.13
CA SER A 77 4.02 1.88 4.89
C SER A 77 5.41 2.09 5.50
N MET A 78 5.68 1.52 6.67
CA MET A 78 7.01 1.57 7.29
C MET A 78 8.04 0.77 6.47
N ALA A 79 7.67 -0.41 5.97
CA ALA A 79 8.53 -1.20 5.09
C ALA A 79 8.82 -0.48 3.77
N MET A 80 7.80 0.12 3.16
CA MET A 80 7.95 0.95 1.95
C MET A 80 8.88 2.13 2.20
N LYS A 81 8.75 2.81 3.34
CA LYS A 81 9.66 3.89 3.72
C LYS A 81 11.11 3.38 3.83
N ALA A 82 11.34 2.28 4.51
CA ALA A 82 12.67 1.69 4.63
C ALA A 82 13.27 1.35 3.25
N MET A 83 12.48 0.78 2.33
CA MET A 83 12.93 0.53 0.96
C MET A 83 13.34 1.81 0.20
N ALA A 84 12.58 2.89 0.37
CA ALA A 84 12.91 4.18 -0.25
C ALA A 84 14.16 4.82 0.37
N ASP A 85 14.34 4.66 1.69
CA ASP A 85 15.51 5.15 2.41
C ASP A 85 16.79 4.34 2.07
N ASP A 86 16.67 3.04 1.78
CA ASP A 86 17.77 2.16 1.38
C ASP A 86 18.21 2.35 -0.08
N MET A 87 17.27 2.71 -0.97
CA MET A 87 17.51 2.91 -2.40
C MET A 87 17.04 4.29 -2.89
N PRO A 88 17.52 5.40 -2.30
CA PRO A 88 16.99 6.74 -2.57
C PRO A 88 17.34 7.24 -3.99
N PHE A 89 18.32 6.63 -4.64
CA PHE A 89 18.66 6.92 -6.04
C PHE A 89 17.66 6.30 -7.04
N LEU A 90 16.89 5.30 -6.62
CA LEU A 90 16.03 4.50 -7.48
C LEU A 90 14.54 4.64 -7.11
N ILE A 91 14.23 4.80 -5.83
CA ILE A 91 12.88 4.75 -5.31
C ILE A 91 12.60 5.97 -4.43
N GLU A 92 11.35 6.43 -4.43
CA GLU A 92 10.87 7.43 -3.47
C GLU A 92 9.48 7.07 -2.94
N LEU A 93 9.21 7.46 -1.69
CA LEU A 93 7.90 7.31 -1.08
C LEU A 93 7.10 8.60 -1.26
N ARG A 94 5.93 8.50 -1.89
CA ARG A 94 4.98 9.60 -2.05
C ARG A 94 3.74 9.35 -1.21
N VAL A 95 3.24 10.40 -0.56
CA VAL A 95 1.96 10.34 0.14
C VAL A 95 0.88 10.93 -0.76
N VAL A 96 -0.04 10.08 -1.20
CA VAL A 96 -1.20 10.45 -2.00
C VAL A 96 -2.35 10.81 -1.06
N LYS A 97 -2.86 12.03 -1.17
CA LYS A 97 -4.12 12.40 -0.53
C LYS A 97 -5.25 11.69 -1.29
N THR A 98 -6.08 10.98 -0.55
CA THR A 98 -7.36 10.48 -1.04
C THR A 98 -8.38 11.57 -0.74
N ASP A 99 -9.00 12.10 -1.78
CA ASP A 99 -10.17 13.00 -1.68
C ASP A 99 -11.36 12.29 -1.02
#